data_AF-A0A7V9P8B5-F1
#
_entry.id   AF-A0A7V9P8B5-F1
#
_cell.length_a   1.000
_cell.length_b   1.000
_cell.length_c   1.000
_cell.angle_alpha   90.00
_cell.angle_beta   90.00
_cell.angle_gamma   90.00
#
_symmetry.space_group_name_H-M   'P 1'
#
loop_
_entity.id
_entity.type
_entity.pdbx_description
1 polymer ?
#
loop_
_entity_poly.entity_id
_entity_poly.type
_entity_poly.pdbx_seq_one_letter_code
_entity_poly.pdbx_strand_id
1 'polypeptide(L)'
;MYYDTRILLKYLPQASRAKLVIITVSYLSFEYLMEDSNGAAQTNFYYKDWGIPRQTSVPKIADYSAIALFGIQRSRYFLLTGKMSGQDQIDESGGDANLLTTKEFDLRNGQIAVKRHEAAMKTKYIAQNIKYLDELLIALKQRDIRAAFITTPCFHTYYNNLNAERYERMQKEIQALSRKYGLEYANYLRDERFSPEDFFDSDHLSTQGAEKFSYILTNEIIEKYISLP
;
A
#
# COMPACT_ATOMS: atom_id res chain seq x y z
N MET A 1 3.48 -2.10 -5.53
CA MET A 1 3.46 -1.77 -6.97
C MET A 1 3.01 -2.91 -7.86
N TYR A 2 3.77 -4.01 -7.99
CA TYR A 2 3.37 -5.13 -8.87
C TYR A 2 1.97 -5.68 -8.56
N TYR A 3 1.75 -6.13 -7.33
CA TYR A 3 0.49 -6.77 -6.93
C TYR A 3 -0.71 -5.83 -7.04
N ASP A 4 -0.56 -4.57 -6.61
CA ASP A 4 -1.59 -3.52 -6.76
C ASP A 4 -1.97 -3.33 -8.24
N THR A 5 -0.97 -3.23 -9.12
CA THR A 5 -1.15 -3.09 -10.57
C THR A 5 -1.86 -4.31 -11.16
N ARG A 6 -1.46 -5.53 -10.76
CA ARG A 6 -2.03 -6.77 -11.29
C ARG A 6 -3.48 -6.98 -10.86
N ILE A 7 -3.83 -6.67 -9.61
CA ILE A 7 -5.23 -6.66 -9.16
C ILE A 7 -6.02 -5.67 -10.00
N LEU A 8 -5.57 -4.41 -10.06
CA LEU A 8 -6.31 -3.37 -10.76
C LEU A 8 -6.52 -3.73 -12.23
N LEU A 9 -5.47 -4.11 -12.96
CA LEU A 9 -5.60 -4.50 -14.37
C LEU A 9 -6.52 -5.70 -14.59
N LYS A 10 -6.51 -6.68 -13.69
CA LYS A 10 -7.37 -7.88 -13.78
C LYS A 10 -8.85 -7.50 -13.67
N TYR A 11 -9.20 -6.61 -12.76
CA TYR A 11 -10.60 -6.22 -12.50
C TYR A 11 -11.03 -4.95 -13.23
N LEU A 12 -10.11 -4.23 -13.86
CA LEU A 12 -10.39 -3.00 -14.60
C LEU A 12 -11.53 -3.12 -15.63
N PRO A 13 -11.67 -4.22 -16.41
CA PRO A 13 -12.79 -4.38 -17.33
C PRO A 13 -14.18 -4.39 -16.65
N GLN A 14 -14.25 -4.72 -15.36
CA GLN A 14 -15.48 -4.76 -14.58
C GLN A 14 -15.83 -3.40 -13.95
N ALA A 15 -14.87 -2.47 -13.91
CA ALA A 15 -15.01 -1.15 -13.29
C ALA A 15 -15.68 -0.12 -14.25
N SER A 16 -16.84 -0.46 -14.81
CA SER A 16 -17.50 0.31 -15.88
C SER A 16 -17.97 1.72 -15.48
N ARG A 17 -18.05 2.00 -14.18
CA ARG A 17 -18.45 3.31 -13.63
C ARG A 17 -17.30 4.05 -12.93
N ALA A 18 -16.10 3.46 -12.90
CA ALA A 18 -14.96 4.11 -12.26
C ALA A 18 -14.56 5.35 -13.07
N LYS A 19 -14.36 6.47 -12.37
CA LYS A 19 -13.88 7.73 -12.97
C LYS A 19 -12.47 8.09 -12.51
N LEU A 20 -12.08 7.60 -11.33
CA LEU A 20 -10.84 7.94 -10.66
C LEU A 20 -10.26 6.69 -9.98
N VAL A 21 -8.94 6.54 -10.06
CA VAL A 21 -8.16 5.65 -9.22
C VAL A 21 -7.16 6.48 -8.41
N ILE A 22 -7.25 6.38 -7.09
CA ILE A 22 -6.26 6.98 -6.18
C ILE A 22 -5.18 5.93 -5.91
N ILE A 23 -3.93 6.27 -6.22
CA ILE A 23 -2.78 5.37 -6.08
C ILE A 23 -1.89 5.91 -4.96
N THR A 24 -1.77 5.14 -3.88
CA THR A 24 -0.89 5.46 -2.77
C THR A 24 0.57 5.19 -3.13
N VAL A 25 1.44 6.15 -2.85
CA VAL A 25 2.89 6.05 -2.97
C VAL A 25 3.49 6.40 -1.62
N SER A 26 4.31 5.50 -1.10
CA SER A 26 4.99 5.63 0.19
C SER A 26 6.50 5.65 -0.03
N TYR A 27 7.25 5.96 1.02
CA TYR A 27 8.71 6.10 0.99
C TYR A 27 9.47 5.00 0.22
N LEU A 28 9.09 3.74 0.43
CA LEU A 28 9.74 2.57 -0.18
C LEU A 28 9.20 2.16 -1.56
N SER A 29 8.08 2.73 -2.00
CA SER A 29 7.24 2.19 -3.08
C SER A 29 7.96 1.83 -4.38
N PHE A 30 8.91 2.65 -4.83
CA PHE A 30 9.66 2.39 -6.07
C PHE A 30 10.85 1.44 -5.88
N GLU A 31 11.37 1.34 -4.67
CA GLU A 31 12.55 0.51 -4.36
C GLU A 31 12.17 -0.83 -3.71
N TYR A 32 10.87 -1.14 -3.62
CA TYR A 32 10.37 -2.28 -2.88
C TYR A 32 9.91 -3.44 -3.78
N LEU A 33 10.22 -4.66 -3.36
CA LEU A 33 9.70 -5.91 -3.90
C LEU A 33 9.09 -6.73 -2.77
N MET A 34 7.79 -7.01 -2.85
CA MET A 34 7.06 -7.69 -1.77
C MET A 34 7.63 -9.09 -1.48
N GLU A 35 8.01 -9.84 -2.51
CA GLU A 35 8.58 -11.19 -2.36
C GLU A 35 9.97 -11.23 -1.71
N ASP A 36 10.67 -10.11 -1.68
CA ASP A 36 12.02 -9.94 -1.13
C ASP A 36 12.00 -9.31 0.27
N SER A 37 10.83 -9.30 0.92
CA SER A 37 10.58 -8.56 2.15
C SER A 37 9.73 -9.37 3.14
N ASN A 38 9.41 -8.75 4.28
CA ASN A 38 8.48 -9.32 5.27
C ASN A 38 7.06 -9.57 4.71
N GLY A 39 6.73 -8.97 3.56
CA GLY A 39 5.49 -9.18 2.82
C GLY A 39 5.45 -10.46 1.97
N ALA A 40 6.50 -11.29 1.99
CA ALA A 40 6.63 -12.42 1.07
C ALA A 40 5.55 -13.49 1.27
N ALA A 41 5.07 -13.71 2.48
CA ALA A 41 4.02 -14.71 2.75
C ALA A 41 2.66 -14.27 2.17
N GLN A 42 2.38 -12.97 2.15
CA GLN A 42 1.13 -12.40 1.64
C GLN A 42 0.95 -12.68 0.14
N THR A 43 2.05 -12.80 -0.60
CA THR A 43 2.03 -13.13 -2.03
C THR A 43 1.40 -14.49 -2.35
N ASN A 44 1.30 -15.39 -1.37
CA ASN A 44 0.57 -16.64 -1.52
C ASN A 44 -0.94 -16.43 -1.71
N PHE A 45 -1.54 -15.43 -1.04
CA PHE A 45 -2.96 -15.11 -1.20
C PHE A 45 -3.23 -14.47 -2.57
N TYR A 46 -2.32 -13.61 -3.05
CA TYR A 46 -2.35 -13.11 -4.43
C TYR A 46 -2.33 -14.22 -5.47
N TYR A 47 -1.48 -15.22 -5.28
CA TYR A 47 -1.43 -16.36 -6.18
C TYR A 47 -2.68 -17.24 -6.08
N LYS A 48 -3.06 -17.66 -4.87
CA LYS A 48 -4.09 -18.68 -4.65
C LYS A 48 -5.52 -18.14 -4.78
N ASP A 49 -5.79 -16.99 -4.18
CA ASP A 49 -7.15 -16.46 -4.04
C ASP A 49 -7.47 -15.49 -5.17
N TRP A 50 -6.48 -14.67 -5.57
CA TRP A 50 -6.65 -13.71 -6.66
C TRP A 50 -6.10 -14.21 -8.00
N GLY A 51 -5.47 -15.39 -8.08
CA GLY A 51 -4.93 -15.92 -9.35
C GLY A 51 -3.92 -15.00 -10.02
N ILE A 52 -3.20 -14.20 -9.24
CA ILE A 52 -2.18 -13.27 -9.73
C ILE A 52 -0.82 -13.97 -9.69
N PRO A 53 -0.12 -14.07 -10.84
CA PRO A 53 1.18 -14.72 -10.89
C PRO A 53 2.16 -14.02 -9.95
N ARG A 54 3.07 -14.81 -9.36
CA ARG A 54 4.21 -14.27 -8.62
C ARG A 54 5.02 -13.31 -9.51
N GLN A 55 5.52 -12.25 -8.90
CA GLN A 55 6.45 -11.33 -9.56
C GLN A 55 7.76 -12.04 -9.91
N THR A 56 8.21 -12.95 -9.03
CA THR A 56 9.30 -13.87 -9.35
C THR A 56 8.72 -15.13 -10.00
N SER A 57 9.36 -15.64 -11.04
CA SER A 57 8.93 -16.89 -11.71
C SER A 57 9.32 -18.15 -10.92
N VAL A 58 9.56 -18.05 -9.61
CA VAL A 58 10.00 -19.17 -8.77
C VAL A 58 8.77 -19.77 -8.08
N PRO A 59 8.42 -21.04 -8.38
CA PRO A 59 7.35 -21.74 -7.66
C PRO A 59 7.68 -21.87 -6.17
N LYS A 60 6.70 -21.66 -5.28
CA LYS A 60 6.87 -21.91 -3.85
C LYS A 60 5.98 -23.06 -3.40
N ILE A 61 6.49 -23.96 -2.57
CA ILE A 61 5.71 -25.10 -2.03
C ILE A 61 4.44 -24.60 -1.32
N ALA A 62 4.53 -23.45 -0.64
CA ALA A 62 3.41 -22.79 0.03
C ALA A 62 2.27 -22.38 -0.92
N ASP A 63 2.49 -22.33 -2.24
CA ASP A 63 1.44 -22.11 -3.24
C ASP A 63 0.49 -23.31 -3.33
N TYR A 64 1.03 -24.52 -3.12
CA TYR A 64 0.32 -25.77 -3.32
C TYR A 64 -0.04 -26.49 -2.01
N SER A 65 0.41 -25.97 -0.87
CA SER A 65 0.19 -26.60 0.43
C SER A 65 -0.12 -25.59 1.53
N ALA A 66 -1.33 -25.67 2.09
CA ALA A 66 -1.72 -24.88 3.26
C ALA A 66 -0.86 -25.22 4.49
N ILE A 67 -0.40 -26.47 4.61
CA ILE A 67 0.52 -26.88 5.68
C ILE A 67 1.88 -26.20 5.51
N ALA A 68 2.39 -26.08 4.28
CA ALA A 68 3.64 -25.37 4.02
C ALA A 68 3.51 -23.86 4.23
N LEU A 69 2.33 -23.27 3.95
CA LEU A 69 2.07 -21.84 4.17
C LEU A 69 1.93 -21.49 5.65
N PHE A 70 1.13 -22.25 6.41
CA PHE A 70 0.81 -21.91 7.81
C PHE A 70 1.71 -22.61 8.83
N GLY A 71 2.45 -23.63 8.40
CA GLY A 71 3.26 -24.47 9.28
C GLY A 71 2.42 -25.52 10.02
N ILE A 72 3.08 -26.63 10.38
CA ILE A 72 2.41 -27.81 10.96
C ILE A 72 1.62 -27.49 12.24
N GLN A 73 2.13 -26.58 13.09
CA GLN A 73 1.48 -26.26 14.36
C GLN A 73 0.16 -25.52 14.16
N ARG A 74 0.15 -24.48 13.30
CA ARG A 74 -1.07 -23.71 13.02
C ARG A 74 -2.08 -24.56 12.25
N SER A 75 -1.62 -25.37 11.31
CA SER A 75 -2.50 -26.31 10.59
C SER A 75 -3.11 -27.35 11.54
N ARG A 76 -2.34 -27.93 12.46
CA ARG A 76 -2.86 -28.87 13.46
C ARG A 76 -3.87 -28.20 14.38
N TYR A 77 -3.59 -26.99 14.85
CA TYR A 77 -4.54 -26.23 15.68
C TYR A 77 -5.86 -25.99 14.94
N PHE A 78 -5.80 -25.54 13.68
CA PHE A 78 -6.99 -25.34 12.86
C PHE A 78 -7.78 -26.64 12.67
N LEU A 79 -7.12 -27.74 12.32
CA LEU A 79 -7.77 -29.04 12.13
C LEU A 79 -8.47 -29.57 13.39
N LEU A 80 -7.90 -29.31 14.58
CA LEU A 80 -8.46 -29.78 15.85
C LEU A 80 -9.59 -28.89 16.38
N THR A 81 -9.59 -27.60 16.04
CA THR A 81 -10.49 -26.62 16.67
C THR A 81 -11.49 -25.97 15.72
N GLY A 82 -11.28 -26.09 14.40
CA GLY A 82 -11.98 -25.32 13.38
C GLY A 82 -11.66 -23.82 13.41
N LYS A 83 -10.78 -23.36 14.31
CA LYS A 83 -10.46 -21.95 14.53
C LYS A 83 -9.17 -21.57 13.83
N MET A 84 -9.22 -20.49 13.06
CA MET A 84 -8.03 -19.84 12.53
C MET A 84 -7.69 -18.66 13.45
N SER A 85 -6.45 -18.61 13.95
CA SER A 85 -5.99 -17.45 14.73
C SER A 85 -5.90 -16.22 13.83
N GLY A 86 -6.37 -15.06 14.30
CA GLY A 86 -6.26 -13.79 13.58
C GLY A 86 -7.22 -13.67 12.40
N GLN A 87 -8.52 -13.89 12.61
CA GLN A 87 -9.51 -13.33 11.68
C GLN A 87 -9.45 -11.81 11.85
N ASP A 88 -8.94 -11.13 10.83
CA ASP A 88 -9.02 -9.67 10.76
C ASP A 88 -10.48 -9.28 10.88
N GLN A 89 -10.82 -8.40 11.83
CA GLN A 89 -12.17 -7.88 11.98
C GLN A 89 -12.33 -6.70 11.02
N ILE A 90 -12.36 -7.02 9.73
CA ILE A 90 -12.54 -6.04 8.68
C ILE A 90 -14.02 -5.71 8.56
N ASP A 91 -14.36 -4.44 8.68
CA ASP A 91 -15.72 -3.95 8.46
C ASP A 91 -16.05 -3.80 6.96
N GLU A 92 -17.28 -3.40 6.65
CA GLU A 92 -17.75 -3.23 5.26
C GLU A 92 -16.98 -2.16 4.47
N SER A 93 -16.29 -1.24 5.17
CA SER A 93 -15.47 -0.20 4.55
C SER A 93 -14.01 -0.64 4.32
N GLY A 94 -13.63 -1.84 4.78
CA GLY A 94 -12.27 -2.33 4.72
C GLY A 94 -11.40 -1.91 5.92
N GLY A 95 -11.98 -1.28 6.94
CA GLY A 95 -11.30 -0.87 8.16
C GLY A 95 -11.24 -1.99 9.20
N ASP A 96 -10.19 -2.02 10.02
CA ASP A 96 -10.11 -2.89 11.20
C ASP A 96 -10.34 -2.04 12.46
N ALA A 97 -11.43 -2.33 13.17
CA ALA A 97 -11.81 -1.61 14.40
C ALA A 97 -10.76 -1.73 15.53
N ASN A 98 -9.83 -2.69 15.42
CA ASN A 98 -8.77 -2.91 16.40
C ASN A 98 -7.50 -2.08 16.13
N LEU A 99 -7.41 -1.36 15.01
CA LEU A 99 -6.31 -0.43 14.72
C LEU A 99 -6.48 0.89 15.49
N LEU A 100 -6.54 0.77 16.81
CA LEU A 100 -6.64 1.89 17.74
C LEU A 100 -5.26 2.49 18.00
N THR A 101 -5.24 3.79 18.28
CA THR A 101 -4.04 4.53 18.66
C THR A 101 -3.25 3.79 19.74
N THR A 102 -1.99 3.43 19.44
CA THR A 102 -1.08 2.95 20.47
C THR A 102 -0.50 4.15 21.20
N LYS A 103 -0.60 4.23 22.53
CA LYS A 103 -0.07 5.40 23.27
C LYS A 103 1.46 5.51 23.24
N GLU A 104 2.16 4.57 22.61
CA GLU A 104 3.62 4.52 22.55
C GLU A 104 4.13 5.05 21.21
N PHE A 105 4.10 6.38 21.05
CA PHE A 105 4.79 7.05 19.95
C PHE A 105 6.07 7.69 20.47
N ASP A 106 7.22 7.09 20.16
CA ASP A 106 8.52 7.69 20.45
C ASP A 106 9.43 7.72 19.22
N LEU A 107 10.56 8.42 19.36
CA LEU A 107 11.57 8.53 18.30
C LEU A 107 12.13 7.16 17.89
N ARG A 108 12.17 6.18 18.79
CA ARG A 108 12.73 4.85 18.53
C ARG A 108 11.80 4.05 17.62
N ASN A 109 10.48 4.11 17.84
CA ASN A 109 9.48 3.46 17.00
C ASN A 109 9.59 3.94 15.55
N GLY A 110 9.67 5.27 15.35
CA GLY A 110 9.89 5.85 14.01
C GLY A 110 11.19 5.39 13.36
N GLN A 111 12.30 5.35 14.10
CA GLN A 111 13.60 4.85 13.59
C GLN A 111 13.55 3.37 13.21
N ILE A 112 12.86 2.53 13.99
CA ILE A 112 12.71 1.11 13.71
C ILE A 112 11.92 0.91 12.41
N ALA A 113 10.80 1.63 12.24
CA ALA A 113 9.99 1.57 11.02
C ALA A 113 10.80 2.01 9.79
N VAL A 114 11.53 3.13 9.86
CA VAL A 114 12.39 3.59 8.76
C VAL A 114 13.47 2.56 8.44
N LYS A 115 14.19 2.03 9.44
CA LYS A 115 15.22 1.00 9.22
C LYS A 115 14.64 -0.26 8.55
N ARG A 116 13.45 -0.69 8.97
CA ARG A 116 12.73 -1.82 8.35
C ARG A 116 12.44 -1.53 6.87
N HIS A 117 11.96 -0.33 6.55
CA HIS A 117 11.69 0.07 5.16
C HIS A 117 12.98 0.15 4.33
N GLU A 118 14.02 0.83 4.82
CA GLU A 118 15.29 0.99 4.12
C GLU A 118 16.00 -0.35 3.87
N ALA A 119 15.88 -1.32 4.79
CA ALA A 119 16.42 -2.66 4.60
C ALA A 119 15.74 -3.43 3.44
N ALA A 120 14.47 -3.13 3.15
CA ALA A 120 13.73 -3.71 2.04
C ALA A 120 13.93 -2.95 0.72
N MET A 121 14.43 -1.71 0.76
CA MET A 121 14.61 -0.85 -0.39
C MET A 121 15.88 -1.19 -1.18
N LYS A 122 15.71 -1.52 -2.47
CA LYS A 122 16.77 -1.79 -3.43
C LYS A 122 16.51 -1.01 -4.72
N THR A 123 17.44 -0.12 -5.08
CA THR A 123 17.36 0.73 -6.29
C THR A 123 17.15 -0.05 -7.59
N LYS A 124 17.62 -1.31 -7.65
CA LYS A 124 17.39 -2.21 -8.80
C LYS A 124 15.90 -2.44 -9.12
N TYR A 125 14.98 -2.20 -8.19
CA TYR A 125 13.54 -2.38 -8.41
C TYR A 125 12.84 -1.14 -9.00
N ILE A 126 13.50 0.02 -9.05
CA ILE A 126 12.91 1.28 -9.52
C ILE A 126 12.35 1.15 -10.93
N ALA A 127 13.19 0.75 -11.89
CA ALA A 127 12.80 0.65 -13.29
C ALA A 127 11.63 -0.32 -13.50
N GLN A 128 11.61 -1.44 -12.77
CA GLN A 128 10.54 -2.43 -12.85
C GLN A 128 9.23 -1.91 -12.25
N ASN A 129 9.29 -1.26 -11.09
CA ASN A 129 8.12 -0.68 -10.42
C ASN A 129 7.51 0.48 -11.21
N ILE A 130 8.34 1.32 -11.83
CA ILE A 130 7.88 2.35 -12.77
C ILE A 130 7.16 1.70 -13.95
N LYS A 131 7.70 0.62 -14.54
CA LYS A 131 7.05 -0.07 -15.66
C LYS A 131 5.66 -0.60 -15.31
N TYR A 132 5.45 -1.12 -14.09
CA TYR A 132 4.13 -1.56 -13.66
C TYR A 132 3.13 -0.40 -13.55
N LEU A 133 3.55 0.72 -12.96
CA LEU A 133 2.69 1.91 -12.92
C LEU A 133 2.43 2.46 -14.32
N ASP A 134 3.42 2.46 -15.22
CA ASP A 134 3.25 2.88 -16.62
C ASP A 134 2.16 2.06 -17.32
N GLU A 135 2.21 0.74 -17.17
CA GLU A 135 1.23 -0.21 -17.71
C GLU A 135 -0.18 0.09 -17.17
N LEU A 136 -0.32 0.29 -15.86
CA LEU A 136 -1.57 0.65 -15.22
C LEU A 136 -2.12 1.98 -15.75
N LEU A 137 -1.30 3.03 -15.74
CA LEU A 137 -1.71 4.38 -16.16
C LEU A 137 -2.13 4.43 -17.62
N ILE A 138 -1.46 3.68 -18.51
CA ILE A 138 -1.88 3.52 -19.91
C ILE A 138 -3.26 2.86 -19.98
N ALA A 139 -3.48 1.77 -19.24
CA ALA A 139 -4.74 1.04 -19.26
C ALA A 139 -5.92 1.85 -18.68
N LEU A 140 -5.66 2.70 -17.68
CA LEU A 140 -6.63 3.65 -17.12
C LEU A 140 -6.97 4.73 -18.16
N LYS A 141 -5.95 5.35 -18.77
CA LYS A 141 -6.12 6.39 -19.80
C LYS A 141 -6.92 5.89 -21.00
N GLN A 142 -6.70 4.65 -21.45
CA GLN A 142 -7.45 4.03 -22.55
C GLN A 142 -8.96 3.88 -22.28
N ARG A 143 -9.36 3.93 -21.00
CA ARG A 143 -10.77 3.83 -20.56
C ARG A 143 -11.33 5.15 -20.05
N ASP A 144 -10.61 6.25 -20.26
CA ASP A 144 -10.94 7.58 -19.72
C ASP A 144 -11.12 7.59 -18.18
N ILE A 145 -10.37 6.72 -17.49
CA ILE A 145 -10.31 6.68 -16.04
C ILE A 145 -9.11 7.51 -15.60
N ARG A 146 -9.34 8.52 -14.77
CA ARG A 146 -8.28 9.37 -14.25
C ARG A 146 -7.53 8.69 -13.11
N ALA A 147 -6.31 9.16 -12.87
CA ALA A 147 -5.52 8.72 -11.73
C ALA A 147 -5.02 9.93 -10.93
N ALA A 148 -4.89 9.76 -9.62
CA ALA A 148 -4.21 10.71 -8.75
C ALA A 148 -3.26 9.93 -7.84
N PHE A 149 -2.09 10.51 -7.60
CA PHE A 149 -1.14 9.96 -6.64
C PHE A 149 -1.28 10.64 -5.29
N ILE A 150 -1.18 9.87 -4.22
CA ILE A 150 -1.12 10.41 -2.86
C ILE A 150 0.01 9.79 -2.06
N THR A 151 0.59 10.56 -1.15
CA THR A 151 1.37 10.03 -0.03
C THR A 151 0.57 10.24 1.24
N THR A 152 0.32 9.19 2.02
CA THR A 152 -0.45 9.26 3.26
C THR A 152 0.30 10.01 4.37
N PRO A 153 -0.40 10.58 5.36
CA PRO A 153 0.23 11.10 6.56
C PRO A 153 1.00 10.03 7.32
N CYS A 154 2.10 10.44 7.95
CA CYS A 154 2.84 9.63 8.92
C CYS A 154 3.16 10.47 10.15
N PHE A 155 3.42 9.82 11.28
CA PHE A 155 3.80 10.54 12.49
C PHE A 155 5.21 11.13 12.36
N HIS A 156 5.47 12.25 13.04
CA HIS A 156 6.72 13.00 12.85
C HIS A 156 7.97 12.19 13.21
N THR A 157 7.86 11.23 14.12
CA THR A 157 8.98 10.34 14.47
C THR A 157 9.38 9.46 13.29
N TYR A 158 8.49 9.16 12.34
CA TYR A 158 8.83 8.47 11.10
C TYR A 158 9.48 9.43 10.10
N TYR A 159 8.79 10.50 9.70
CA TYR A 159 9.28 11.34 8.59
C TYR A 159 10.53 12.16 8.93
N ASN A 160 10.83 12.39 10.21
CA ASN A 160 12.07 13.05 10.64
C ASN A 160 13.29 12.12 10.58
N ASN A 161 13.08 10.81 10.49
CA ASN A 161 14.16 9.82 10.44
C ASN A 161 14.42 9.28 9.03
N LEU A 162 13.69 9.73 8.01
CA LEU A 162 13.90 9.31 6.63
C LEU A 162 15.28 9.72 6.11
N ASN A 163 15.97 8.82 5.41
CA ASN A 163 17.11 9.22 4.61
C ASN A 163 16.66 10.15 3.47
N ALA A 164 17.22 11.35 3.45
CA ALA A 164 16.83 12.43 2.54
C ALA A 164 17.06 12.08 1.06
N GLU A 165 18.18 11.45 0.71
CA GLU A 165 18.50 11.09 -0.68
C GLU A 165 17.53 10.03 -1.23
N ARG A 166 17.17 9.04 -0.41
CA ARG A 166 16.16 8.04 -0.75
C ARG A 166 14.78 8.68 -0.92
N TYR A 167 14.43 9.63 -0.04
CA TYR A 167 13.15 10.32 -0.12
C TYR A 167 13.06 11.20 -1.37
N GLU A 168 14.12 11.96 -1.65
CA GLU A 168 14.23 12.79 -2.85
C GLU A 168 14.13 11.95 -4.12
N ARG A 169 14.78 10.78 -4.16
CA ARG A 169 14.64 9.85 -5.29
C ARG A 169 13.21 9.37 -5.47
N MET A 170 12.53 8.96 -4.40
CA MET A 170 11.11 8.61 -4.46
C MET A 170 10.27 9.79 -4.99
N GLN A 171 10.50 11.01 -4.49
CA GLN A 171 9.83 12.22 -4.97
C GLN A 171 10.11 12.53 -6.46
N LYS A 172 11.34 12.31 -6.91
CA LYS A 172 11.72 12.51 -8.32
C LYS A 172 10.95 11.56 -9.25
N GLU A 173 10.87 10.27 -8.90
CA GLU A 173 10.17 9.28 -9.72
C GLU A 173 8.67 9.56 -9.79
N ILE A 174 8.03 9.86 -8.65
CA ILE A 174 6.59 10.15 -8.65
C ILE A 174 6.27 11.42 -9.42
N GLN A 175 7.07 12.49 -9.27
CA GLN A 175 6.87 13.71 -10.04
C GLN A 175 7.12 13.51 -11.54
N ALA A 176 8.06 12.65 -11.93
CA ALA A 176 8.29 12.31 -13.33
C ALA A 176 7.06 11.59 -13.94
N LEU A 177 6.47 10.63 -13.22
CA LEU A 177 5.23 9.97 -13.62
C LEU A 177 4.06 10.96 -13.70
N SER A 178 3.89 11.81 -12.67
CA SER A 178 2.85 12.85 -12.66
C SER A 178 2.97 13.77 -13.86
N ARG A 179 4.17 14.26 -14.20
CA ARG A 179 4.37 15.10 -15.40
C ARG A 179 4.10 14.34 -16.69
N LYS A 180 4.56 13.09 -16.81
CA LYS A 180 4.38 12.27 -18.02
C LYS A 180 2.90 12.04 -18.35
N TYR A 181 2.08 11.83 -17.33
CA TYR A 181 0.66 11.49 -17.49
C TYR A 181 -0.32 12.63 -17.17
N GLY A 182 0.19 13.79 -16.74
CA GLY A 182 -0.64 14.94 -16.34
C GLY A 182 -1.46 14.67 -15.08
N LEU A 183 -0.88 13.97 -14.10
CA LEU A 183 -1.58 13.54 -12.88
C LEU A 183 -1.32 14.50 -11.72
N GLU A 184 -2.34 14.67 -10.89
CA GLU A 184 -2.18 15.28 -9.57
C GLU A 184 -1.36 14.37 -8.65
N TYR A 185 -0.46 14.97 -7.88
CA TYR A 185 0.24 14.30 -6.78
C TYR A 185 0.10 15.15 -5.51
N ALA A 186 -0.59 14.62 -4.51
CA ALA A 186 -0.79 15.26 -3.22
C ALA A 186 0.02 14.55 -2.13
N ASN A 187 0.90 15.28 -1.46
CA ASN A 187 1.80 14.72 -0.45
C ASN A 187 1.38 15.13 0.96
N TYR A 188 0.72 14.21 1.67
CA TYR A 188 0.22 14.43 3.03
C TYR A 188 1.18 13.96 4.12
N LEU A 189 2.40 13.54 3.77
CA LEU A 189 3.36 12.94 4.71
C LEU A 189 3.56 13.75 6.00
N ARG A 190 3.53 15.09 5.88
CA ARG A 190 3.74 16.05 6.97
C ARG A 190 2.51 16.93 7.21
N ASP A 191 1.31 16.41 6.97
CA ASP A 191 0.07 17.17 7.12
C ASP A 191 -0.19 17.52 8.60
N GLU A 192 -0.12 18.81 8.92
CA GLU A 192 -0.26 19.35 10.28
C GLU A 192 -1.67 19.20 10.86
N ARG A 193 -2.66 18.83 10.04
CA ARG A 193 -4.01 18.53 10.53
C ARG A 193 -4.06 17.28 11.38
N PHE A 194 -3.06 16.39 11.31
CA PHE A 194 -3.02 15.12 12.03
C PHE A 194 -2.37 15.26 13.40
N SER A 195 -3.01 14.70 14.42
CA SER A 195 -2.50 14.64 15.79
C SER A 195 -2.09 13.20 16.15
N PRO A 196 -1.39 12.97 17.28
CA PRO A 196 -0.95 11.62 17.67
C PRO A 196 -2.10 10.58 17.70
N GLU A 197 -3.31 11.00 18.02
CA GLU A 197 -4.50 10.13 18.10
C GLU A 197 -4.92 9.57 16.72
N ASP A 198 -4.54 10.22 15.63
CA ASP A 198 -4.86 9.77 14.27
C ASP A 198 -3.94 8.63 13.80
N PHE A 199 -2.96 8.21 14.59
CA PHE A 199 -1.98 7.20 14.19
C PHE A 199 -2.14 5.91 14.97
N PHE A 200 -1.94 4.76 14.33
CA PHE A 200 -1.83 3.47 15.00
C PHE A 200 -0.39 3.26 15.48
N ASP A 201 0.56 3.52 14.59
CA ASP A 201 2.00 3.51 14.84
C ASP A 201 2.68 4.68 14.08
N SER A 202 4.01 4.69 13.99
CA SER A 202 4.72 5.82 13.37
C SER A 202 4.46 6.01 11.87
N ASP A 203 4.03 4.97 11.17
CA ASP A 203 3.90 4.94 9.70
C ASP A 203 2.52 4.51 9.19
N HIS A 204 1.57 4.24 10.10
CA HIS A 204 0.19 3.87 9.79
C HIS A 204 -0.83 4.73 10.57
N LEU A 205 -1.90 5.12 9.90
CA LEU A 205 -3.06 5.77 10.53
C LEU A 205 -3.83 4.77 11.42
N SER A 206 -4.46 5.28 12.47
CA SER A 206 -5.49 4.55 13.21
C SER A 206 -6.78 4.49 12.40
N THR A 207 -7.77 3.69 12.83
CA THR A 207 -9.11 3.68 12.21
C THR A 207 -9.71 5.08 12.16
N GLN A 208 -9.57 5.84 13.26
CA GLN A 208 -10.02 7.24 13.34
C GLN A 208 -9.25 8.15 12.37
N GLY A 209 -7.92 8.01 12.29
CA GLY A 209 -7.11 8.80 11.37
C GLY A 209 -7.39 8.48 9.91
N ALA A 210 -7.69 7.21 9.58
CA ALA A 210 -8.07 6.79 8.25
C ALA A 210 -9.44 7.37 7.84
N GLU A 211 -10.41 7.39 8.76
CA GLU A 211 -11.70 8.06 8.53
C GLU A 211 -11.49 9.56 8.26
N LYS A 212 -10.74 10.25 9.13
CA LYS A 212 -10.37 11.66 8.95
C LYS A 212 -9.70 11.91 7.60
N PHE A 213 -8.73 11.07 7.22
CA PHE A 213 -8.04 11.20 5.95
C PHE A 213 -8.97 10.96 4.75
N SER A 214 -9.94 10.07 4.89
CA SER A 214 -10.96 9.83 3.86
C SER A 214 -11.82 11.06 3.59
N TYR A 215 -12.18 11.83 4.63
CA TYR A 215 -12.85 13.13 4.44
C TYR A 215 -11.96 14.16 3.74
N ILE A 216 -10.67 14.23 4.10
CA ILE A 216 -9.69 15.11 3.45
C ILE A 216 -9.57 14.76 1.96
N LEU A 217 -9.40 13.47 1.64
CA LEU A 217 -9.31 12.99 0.25
C LEU A 217 -10.60 13.25 -0.52
N THR A 218 -11.76 13.14 0.12
CA THR A 218 -13.05 13.43 -0.51
C THR A 218 -13.07 14.88 -1.01
N ASN A 219 -12.78 15.83 -0.12
CA ASN A 219 -12.85 17.25 -0.44
C ASN A 219 -11.74 17.71 -1.39
N GLU A 220 -10.52 17.23 -1.17
CA GLU A 220 -9.35 17.76 -1.88
C GLU A 220 -9.05 17.04 -3.19
N ILE A 221 -9.39 15.76 -3.30
CA ILE A 221 -9.09 14.96 -4.49
C ILE A 221 -10.40 14.61 -5.17
N ILE A 222 -11.26 13.82 -4.53
CA ILE A 222 -12.40 13.16 -5.18
C ILE A 222 -13.42 14.15 -5.74
N GLU A 223 -13.81 15.18 -4.99
CA GLU A 223 -14.81 16.17 -5.42
C GLU A 223 -14.38 16.90 -6.70
N LYS A 224 -13.08 17.13 -6.91
CA LYS A 224 -12.56 17.70 -8.16
C LYS A 224 -12.87 16.82 -9.38
N TYR A 225 -13.10 15.53 -9.20
CA TYR A 225 -13.36 14.56 -10.27
C TYR A 225 -14.84 14.17 -10.40
N ILE A 226 -15.61 14.24 -9.32
CA ILE A 226 -17.07 14.00 -9.33
C ILE A 226 -17.82 15.21 -9.88
N SER A 227 -17.33 16.42 -9.60
CA SER A 227 -18.00 17.69 -9.96
C SER A 227 -17.73 18.15 -11.40
N LEU A 228 -16.92 17.42 -12.16
CA LEU A 228 -16.63 17.76 -13.54
C LEU A 228 -17.76 17.24 -14.45
N PRO A 229 -18.30 18.09 -15.33
CA PRO A 229 -19.42 17.74 -16.22
C PRO A 229 -19.11 16.56 -17.13
#